data_AF-A0A2V7G811-F1
#
_entry.id   AF-A0A2V7G811-F1
#
_cell.length_a   1.000
_cell.length_b   1.000
_cell.length_c   1.000
_cell.angle_alpha   90.00
_cell.angle_beta   90.00
_cell.angle_gamma   90.00
#
_symmetry.space_group_name_H-M   'P 1'
#
loop_
_entity.id
_entity.type
_entity.pdbx_description
1 polymer ?
#
loop_
_entity_poly.entity_id
_entity_poly.type
_entity_poly.pdbx_seq_one_letter_code
_entity_poly.pdbx_strand_id
1 'polypeptide(L)'
;MTIEDRLILLLARGRLPPLLAEEARSLLARPLRWDRVLQQARAQEVYPLVHRNLRALDPPGIPADFRAALDALGKINALRNTLLAEELSSVLERLAGAGIPAAPLKGVTLAESLYGDRTLRVCADLDILVPREAVGRACDVLLGGGYDHDEEPRVGAAEVDLLLRSNIEY
;
A
#
# COMPACT_ATOMS: atom_id res chain seq x y z
N MET A 1 -25.51 -2.69 -2.52
CA MET A 1 -24.25 -3.26 -3.03
C MET A 1 -24.52 -3.81 -4.42
N THR A 2 -23.85 -3.28 -5.45
CA THR A 2 -23.99 -3.73 -6.85
C THR A 2 -23.23 -5.03 -7.10
N ILE A 3 -23.39 -5.63 -8.29
CA ILE A 3 -22.63 -6.83 -8.66
C ILE A 3 -21.14 -6.51 -8.80
N GLU A 4 -20.79 -5.30 -9.27
CA GLU A 4 -19.42 -4.81 -9.36
C GLU A 4 -18.80 -4.63 -7.98
N ASP A 5 -19.54 -4.04 -7.02
CA ASP A 5 -19.03 -3.87 -5.66
C ASP A 5 -18.77 -5.24 -5.00
N ARG A 6 -19.68 -6.21 -5.21
CA ARG A 6 -19.51 -7.59 -4.70
C ARG A 6 -18.31 -8.28 -5.35
N LEU A 7 -18.14 -8.11 -6.67
CA LEU A 7 -16.99 -8.65 -7.40
C LEU A 7 -15.67 -8.08 -6.86
N ILE A 8 -15.59 -6.77 -6.61
CA ILE A 8 -14.42 -6.12 -6.01
C ILE A 8 -14.13 -6.70 -4.62
N LEU A 9 -15.13 -6.89 -3.76
CA LEU A 9 -14.92 -7.49 -2.43
C LEU A 9 -14.35 -8.91 -2.49
N LEU A 10 -14.73 -9.70 -3.50
CA LEU A 10 -14.15 -11.03 -3.72
C LEU A 10 -12.72 -10.92 -4.23
N LEU A 11 -12.48 -10.08 -5.24
CA LEU A 11 -11.20 -9.93 -5.91
C LEU A 11 -10.17 -9.10 -5.11
N ALA A 12 -10.58 -8.38 -4.08
CA ALA A 12 -9.68 -7.63 -3.18
C ALA A 12 -9.01 -8.53 -2.12
N ARG A 13 -9.17 -9.85 -2.19
CA ARG A 13 -8.63 -10.76 -1.18
C ARG A 13 -7.19 -11.17 -1.47
N GLY A 14 -6.36 -11.17 -0.43
CA GLY A 14 -4.98 -11.68 -0.47
C GLY A 14 -4.89 -13.17 -0.81
N ARG A 15 -5.91 -13.96 -0.49
CA ARG A 15 -6.10 -15.33 -0.97
C ARG A 15 -7.55 -15.50 -1.41
N LEU A 16 -7.77 -16.20 -2.52
CA LEU A 16 -9.10 -16.46 -3.06
C LEU A 16 -9.40 -17.97 -2.99
N PRO A 17 -10.05 -18.46 -1.93
CA PRO A 17 -10.40 -19.88 -1.78
C PRO A 17 -11.32 -20.37 -2.92
N PRO A 18 -11.34 -21.68 -3.23
CA PRO A 18 -12.10 -22.22 -4.35
C PRO A 18 -13.58 -21.82 -4.39
N LEU A 19 -14.28 -21.83 -3.25
CA LEU A 19 -15.69 -21.43 -3.18
C LEU A 19 -15.91 -19.97 -3.59
N LEU A 20 -15.04 -19.06 -3.13
CA LEU A 20 -15.12 -17.64 -3.48
C LEU A 20 -14.63 -17.38 -4.92
N ALA A 21 -13.68 -18.18 -5.41
CA ALA A 21 -13.27 -18.15 -6.80
C ALA A 21 -14.43 -18.51 -7.74
N GLU A 22 -15.23 -19.52 -7.38
CA GLU A 22 -16.40 -19.91 -8.16
C GLU A 22 -17.49 -18.84 -8.14
N GLU A 23 -17.72 -18.23 -6.98
CA GLU A 23 -18.63 -17.07 -6.87
C GLU A 23 -18.14 -15.91 -7.76
N ALA A 24 -16.84 -15.61 -7.76
CA ALA A 24 -16.26 -14.58 -8.62
C ALA A 24 -16.46 -14.91 -10.11
N ARG A 25 -16.24 -16.16 -10.52
CA ARG A 25 -16.49 -16.62 -11.91
C ARG A 25 -17.95 -16.45 -12.30
N SER A 26 -18.88 -16.80 -11.41
CA SER A 26 -20.32 -16.62 -11.65
C SER A 26 -20.68 -15.15 -11.87
N LEU A 27 -20.08 -14.22 -11.12
CA LEU A 27 -20.27 -12.78 -11.33
C LEU A 27 -19.61 -12.28 -12.63
N LEU A 28 -18.42 -12.78 -12.95
CA LEU A 28 -17.67 -12.42 -14.17
C LEU A 28 -18.39 -12.86 -15.46
N ALA A 29 -19.24 -13.89 -15.40
CA ALA A 29 -20.05 -14.36 -16.52
C ALA A 29 -21.27 -13.46 -16.83
N ARG A 30 -21.51 -12.41 -16.03
CA ARG A 30 -22.64 -11.49 -16.19
C ARG A 30 -22.18 -10.19 -16.87
N PRO A 31 -23.10 -9.41 -17.47
CA PRO A 31 -22.78 -8.07 -17.94
C PRO A 31 -22.31 -7.19 -16.77
N LEU A 32 -21.10 -6.63 -16.89
CA LEU A 32 -20.47 -5.77 -15.88
C LEU A 32 -20.19 -4.39 -16.45
N ARG A 33 -20.31 -3.37 -15.59
CA ARG A 33 -19.80 -2.02 -15.86
C ARG A 33 -18.31 -1.95 -15.53
N TRP A 34 -17.46 -2.27 -16.50
CA TRP A 34 -16.01 -2.36 -16.31
C TRP A 34 -15.35 -1.03 -15.92
N ASP A 35 -15.91 0.10 -16.38
CA ASP A 35 -15.56 1.45 -15.93
C ASP A 35 -15.74 1.60 -14.41
N ARG A 36 -16.86 1.12 -13.88
CA ARG A 36 -17.14 1.13 -12.45
C ARG A 36 -16.22 0.19 -11.68
N VAL A 37 -15.97 -1.02 -12.18
CA VAL A 37 -15.03 -1.96 -11.56
C VAL A 37 -13.65 -1.31 -11.41
N LEU A 38 -13.13 -0.70 -12.48
CA LEU A 38 -11.83 -0.03 -12.45
C LEU A 38 -11.83 1.17 -11.50
N GLN A 39 -12.88 2.00 -11.53
CA GLN A 39 -13.01 3.15 -10.65
C GLN A 39 -13.01 2.73 -9.17
N GLN A 40 -13.78 1.70 -8.80
CA GLN A 40 -13.84 1.20 -7.43
C GLN A 40 -12.53 0.55 -6.99
N ALA A 41 -11.91 -0.26 -7.84
CA ALA A 41 -10.61 -0.86 -7.54
C ALA A 41 -9.51 0.19 -7.27
N ARG A 42 -9.55 1.31 -7.99
CA ARG A 42 -8.64 2.46 -7.80
C ARG A 42 -8.98 3.23 -6.53
N ALA A 43 -10.24 3.62 -6.34
CA ALA A 43 -10.67 4.44 -5.21
C ALA A 43 -10.44 3.76 -3.86
N GLN A 44 -10.52 2.43 -3.82
CA GLN A 44 -10.27 1.62 -2.63
C GLN A 44 -8.82 1.10 -2.57
N GLU A 45 -7.97 1.45 -3.55
CA GLU A 45 -6.56 1.03 -3.61
C GLU A 45 -6.35 -0.49 -3.59
N VAL A 46 -7.33 -1.27 -4.05
CA VAL A 46 -7.28 -2.75 -4.11
C VAL A 46 -6.96 -3.28 -5.51
N TYR A 47 -6.68 -2.40 -6.47
CA TYR A 47 -6.41 -2.77 -7.86
C TYR A 47 -5.25 -3.78 -8.04
N PRO A 48 -4.17 -3.83 -7.22
CA PRO A 48 -3.15 -4.87 -7.39
C PRO A 48 -3.69 -6.27 -7.08
N LEU A 49 -4.53 -6.40 -6.05
CA LEU A 49 -5.17 -7.67 -5.68
C LEU A 49 -6.20 -8.08 -6.73
N VAL A 50 -7.00 -7.12 -7.21
CA VAL A 50 -7.95 -7.36 -8.31
C VAL A 50 -7.21 -7.84 -9.56
N HIS A 51 -6.10 -7.19 -9.91
CA HIS A 51 -5.28 -7.58 -11.06
C HIS A 51 -4.76 -9.02 -10.94
N ARG A 52 -4.14 -9.34 -9.80
CA ARG A 52 -3.60 -10.68 -9.55
C ARG A 52 -4.68 -11.75 -9.58
N ASN A 53 -5.83 -11.51 -8.93
CA ASN A 53 -6.90 -12.49 -8.88
C ASN A 53 -7.59 -12.66 -10.24
N LEU A 54 -7.77 -11.60 -11.03
CA LEU A 54 -8.27 -11.71 -12.41
C LEU A 54 -7.30 -12.48 -13.31
N ARG A 55 -5.98 -12.27 -13.18
CA ARG A 55 -4.97 -13.06 -13.89
C ARG A 55 -5.03 -14.54 -13.50
N ALA A 56 -5.22 -14.85 -12.23
CA ALA A 56 -5.31 -16.23 -11.76
C ALA A 56 -6.61 -16.94 -12.19
N LEU A 57 -7.72 -16.20 -12.27
CA LEU A 57 -9.00 -16.74 -12.71
C LEU A 57 -9.10 -16.87 -14.23
N ASP A 58 -8.36 -16.03 -14.97
CA ASP A 58 -8.33 -15.89 -16.42
C ASP A 58 -9.72 -15.98 -17.10
N PRO A 59 -10.68 -15.12 -16.72
CA PRO A 59 -12.02 -15.20 -17.27
C PRO A 59 -12.04 -14.67 -18.73
N PRO A 60 -12.87 -15.27 -19.60
CA PRO A 60 -13.10 -14.74 -20.93
C PRO A 60 -13.88 -13.41 -20.88
N GLY A 61 -13.79 -12.61 -21.95
CA GLY A 61 -14.68 -11.46 -22.13
C GLY A 61 -14.35 -10.20 -21.33
N ILE A 62 -13.21 -10.13 -20.62
CA ILE A 62 -12.72 -8.85 -20.08
C ILE A 62 -12.30 -7.94 -21.25
N PRO A 63 -12.82 -6.70 -21.33
CA PRO A 63 -12.42 -5.72 -22.33
C PRO A 63 -10.91 -5.43 -22.34
N ALA A 64 -10.35 -5.22 -23.53
CA ALA A 64 -8.92 -5.04 -23.72
C ALA A 64 -8.38 -3.74 -23.08
N ASP A 65 -9.17 -2.67 -23.13
CA ASP A 65 -8.90 -1.38 -22.48
C ASP A 65 -8.85 -1.50 -20.95
N PHE A 66 -9.79 -2.24 -20.35
CA PHE A 66 -9.77 -2.55 -18.92
C PHE A 66 -8.51 -3.34 -18.53
N ARG A 67 -8.15 -4.39 -19.29
CA ARG A 67 -6.93 -5.18 -19.04
C ARG A 67 -5.69 -4.29 -19.10
N ALA A 68 -5.55 -3.50 -20.16
CA ALA A 68 -4.42 -2.59 -20.34
C ALA A 68 -4.31 -1.56 -19.20
N ALA A 69 -5.42 -0.98 -18.77
CA ALA A 69 -5.44 -0.04 -17.65
C ALA A 69 -5.01 -0.71 -16.34
N LEU A 70 -5.48 -1.93 -16.07
CA LEU A 70 -5.16 -2.66 -14.86
C LEU A 70 -3.70 -3.15 -14.83
N ASP A 71 -3.17 -3.61 -15.97
CA ASP A 71 -1.76 -3.93 -16.15
C ASP A 71 -0.87 -2.70 -15.92
N ALA A 72 -1.25 -1.53 -16.47
CA ALA A 72 -0.51 -0.29 -16.28
C ALA A 72 -0.47 0.14 -14.81
N LEU A 73 -1.62 0.11 -14.11
CA LEU A 73 -1.69 0.40 -12.68
C LEU A 73 -0.84 -0.56 -11.85
N GLY A 74 -0.88 -1.87 -12.17
CA GLY A 74 -0.06 -2.87 -11.52
C GLY A 74 1.45 -2.58 -11.66
N LYS A 75 1.90 -2.23 -12.87
CA LYS A 75 3.30 -1.86 -13.13
C LYS A 75 3.73 -0.60 -12.38
N ILE A 76 2.90 0.44 -12.38
CA ILE A 76 3.17 1.68 -11.64
C ILE A 76 3.29 1.40 -10.14
N ASN A 77 2.39 0.57 -9.59
CA ASN A 77 2.42 0.20 -8.18
C ASN A 77 3.67 -0.60 -7.82
N ALA A 78 4.03 -1.58 -8.65
CA ALA A 78 5.22 -2.37 -8.46
C ALA A 78 6.49 -1.49 -8.44
N LEU A 79 6.62 -0.57 -9.40
CA LEU A 79 7.73 0.38 -9.45
C LEU A 79 7.79 1.26 -8.21
N ARG A 80 6.65 1.85 -7.80
CA ARG A 80 6.58 2.68 -6.59
C ARG A 80 7.01 1.90 -5.35
N ASN A 81 6.53 0.67 -5.19
CA ASN A 81 6.87 -0.14 -4.02
C ASN A 81 8.33 -0.57 -4.02
N THR A 82 8.96 -0.77 -5.19
CA THR A 82 10.40 -0.98 -5.28
C THR A 82 11.16 0.24 -4.77
N LEU A 83 10.81 1.44 -5.24
CA LEU A 83 11.46 2.69 -4.81
C LEU A 83 11.26 2.94 -3.30
N LEU A 84 10.06 2.70 -2.78
CA LEU A 84 9.78 2.81 -1.34
C LEU A 84 10.59 1.80 -0.51
N ALA A 85 10.79 0.57 -1.02
CA ALA A 85 11.61 -0.42 -0.33
C ALA A 85 13.10 -0.03 -0.31
N GLU A 86 13.62 0.50 -1.41
CA GLU A 86 14.99 1.02 -1.49
C GLU A 86 15.19 2.20 -0.53
N GLU A 87 14.25 3.15 -0.52
CA GLU A 87 14.31 4.30 0.38
C GLU A 87 14.20 3.89 1.84
N LEU A 88 13.31 2.93 2.16
CA LEU A 88 13.19 2.39 3.51
C LEU A 88 14.51 1.79 3.98
N SER A 89 15.21 1.03 3.13
CA SER A 89 16.54 0.53 3.45
C SER A 89 17.53 1.67 3.74
N SER A 90 17.55 2.72 2.91
CA SER A 90 18.44 3.87 3.14
C SER A 90 18.15 4.57 4.48
N VAL A 91 16.88 4.78 4.80
CA VAL A 91 16.48 5.41 6.07
C VAL A 91 16.90 4.56 7.27
N LEU A 92 16.63 3.26 7.23
CA LEU A 92 16.99 2.36 8.32
C LEU A 92 18.50 2.31 8.55
N GLU A 93 19.31 2.32 7.48
CA GLU A 93 20.76 2.39 7.56
C GLU A 93 21.26 3.70 8.19
N ARG A 94 20.67 4.85 7.81
CA ARG A 94 21.02 6.16 8.39
C ARG A 94 20.70 6.23 9.88
N LEU A 95 19.51 5.77 10.28
CA LEU A 95 19.11 5.71 11.69
C LEU A 95 20.01 4.76 12.49
N ALA A 96 20.31 3.59 11.93
CA ALA A 96 21.23 2.63 12.56
C ALA A 96 22.65 3.21 12.72
N GLY A 97 23.17 3.92 11.71
CA GLY A 97 24.46 4.61 11.76
C GLY A 97 24.52 5.70 12.84
N ALA A 98 23.39 6.31 13.17
CA ALA A 98 23.25 7.24 14.29
C ALA A 98 22.99 6.54 15.64
N GLY A 99 22.97 5.22 15.70
CA GLY A 99 22.67 4.44 16.92
C GLY A 99 21.20 4.54 17.35
N ILE A 100 20.29 4.82 16.43
CA ILE A 100 18.85 4.90 16.68
C ILE A 100 18.21 3.59 16.20
N PRO A 101 17.69 2.74 17.10
CA PRO A 101 16.96 1.56 16.68
C PRO A 101 15.66 1.99 15.98
N ALA A 102 15.37 1.38 14.84
CA ALA A 102 14.22 1.71 14.01
C ALA A 102 13.56 0.44 13.46
N ALA A 103 12.24 0.45 13.32
CA ALA A 103 11.48 -0.66 12.74
C ALA A 103 10.37 -0.15 11.83
N PRO A 104 10.19 -0.70 10.62
CA PRO A 104 9.05 -0.34 9.78
C PRO A 104 7.73 -0.84 10.38
N LEU A 105 6.71 0.02 10.44
CA LEU A 105 5.40 -0.28 11.03
C LEU A 105 4.44 -0.95 10.05
N LYS A 106 4.31 -0.41 8.83
CA LYS A 106 3.40 -0.89 7.78
C LYS A 106 4.08 -0.82 6.41
N GLY A 107 3.28 -0.67 5.35
CA GLY A 107 3.78 -0.43 4.00
C GLY A 107 4.33 -1.67 3.32
N VAL A 108 5.44 -1.50 2.61
CA VAL A 108 6.01 -2.48 1.67
C VAL A 108 6.52 -3.76 2.34
N THR A 109 7.03 -3.67 3.57
CA THR A 109 7.50 -4.84 4.34
C THR A 109 6.32 -5.71 4.80
N LEU A 110 5.24 -5.08 5.25
CA LEU A 110 4.01 -5.78 5.65
C LEU A 110 3.28 -6.41 4.43
N ALA A 111 3.39 -5.80 3.26
CA ALA A 111 2.81 -6.36 2.04
C ALA A 111 3.38 -7.74 1.69
N GLU A 112 4.69 -7.93 1.85
CA GLU A 112 5.36 -9.20 1.59
C GLU A 112 4.90 -10.30 2.56
N SER A 113 4.78 -9.99 3.86
CA SER A 113 4.32 -10.99 4.85
C SER A 113 2.84 -11.35 4.71
N LEU A 114 1.98 -10.40 4.35
CA LEU A 114 0.54 -10.64 4.19
C LEU A 114 0.18 -11.30 2.86
N TYR A 115 0.83 -10.91 1.77
CA TYR A 115 0.42 -11.30 0.42
C TYR A 115 1.44 -12.21 -0.29
N GLY A 116 2.65 -12.36 0.25
CA GLY A 116 3.76 -13.08 -0.39
C GLY A 116 4.42 -12.30 -1.53
N ASP A 117 3.98 -11.06 -1.78
CA ASP A 117 4.49 -10.21 -2.85
C ASP A 117 4.25 -8.74 -2.47
N ARG A 118 5.36 -8.00 -2.32
CA ARG A 118 5.35 -6.59 -1.92
C ARG A 118 4.64 -5.67 -2.91
N THR A 119 4.42 -6.09 -4.16
CA THR A 119 3.75 -5.30 -5.20
C THR A 119 2.22 -5.31 -5.12
N LEU A 120 1.66 -6.09 -4.19
CA LEU A 120 0.21 -6.32 -4.09
C LEU A 120 -0.53 -5.37 -3.13
N ARG A 121 0.21 -4.49 -2.46
CA ARG A 121 -0.36 -3.42 -1.64
C ARG A 121 -0.06 -2.07 -2.28
N VAL A 122 -1.01 -1.16 -2.26
CA VAL A 122 -0.72 0.24 -2.58
C VAL A 122 -0.10 0.88 -1.35
N CYS A 123 1.11 1.42 -1.52
CA CYS A 123 1.82 2.14 -0.47
C CYS A 123 2.12 3.55 -0.99
N ALA A 124 1.88 4.56 -0.14
CA ALA A 124 2.12 5.95 -0.46
C ALA A 124 3.29 6.54 0.35
N ASP A 125 3.50 6.02 1.55
CA ASP A 125 4.44 6.52 2.56
C ASP A 125 5.24 5.38 3.22
N LEU A 126 6.19 5.78 4.06
CA LEU A 126 6.97 4.91 4.94
C LEU A 126 6.75 5.32 6.39
N ASP A 127 6.33 4.36 7.22
CA ASP A 127 6.11 4.58 8.64
C ASP A 127 7.14 3.79 9.43
N ILE A 128 7.86 4.50 10.27
CA ILE A 128 9.03 3.99 10.97
C ILE A 128 8.86 4.29 12.45
N LEU A 129 8.88 3.23 13.26
CA LEU A 129 8.92 3.31 14.70
C LEU A 129 10.35 3.56 15.16
N VAL A 130 10.51 4.48 16.10
CA VAL A 130 11.73 4.72 16.86
C VAL A 130 11.38 4.89 18.35
N PRO A 131 12.33 4.72 19.29
CA PRO A 131 12.09 5.06 20.69
C PRO A 131 11.62 6.51 20.84
N ARG A 132 10.70 6.74 21.77
CA ARG A 132 10.07 8.05 22.01
C ARG A 132 11.12 9.14 22.25
N GLU A 133 12.11 8.83 23.08
CA GLU A 133 13.24 9.69 23.42
C GLU A 133 14.18 9.98 22.24
N ALA A 134 14.11 9.19 21.17
CA ALA A 134 14.97 9.32 19.99
C ALA A 134 14.30 10.03 18.81
N VAL A 135 13.01 10.39 18.90
CA VAL A 135 12.27 10.99 17.77
C VAL A 135 12.92 12.29 17.28
N GLY A 136 13.32 13.19 18.19
CA GLY A 136 14.00 14.44 17.80
C GLY A 136 15.29 14.17 17.02
N ARG A 137 16.14 13.28 17.55
CA ARG A 137 17.37 12.87 16.86
C ARG A 137 17.11 12.16 15.53
N ALA A 138 16.03 11.38 15.44
CA ALA A 138 15.64 10.72 14.21
C ALA A 138 15.25 11.76 13.15
N CYS A 139 14.49 12.78 13.52
CA CYS A 139 14.16 13.91 12.65
C CYS A 139 15.44 14.63 12.17
N ASP A 140 16.38 14.92 13.07
CA ASP A 140 17.65 15.58 12.70
C ASP A 140 18.45 14.75 11.69
N VAL A 141 18.50 13.43 11.85
CA VAL A 141 19.16 12.51 10.91
C VAL A 141 18.48 12.53 9.54
N LEU A 142 17.14 12.54 9.50
CA LEU A 142 16.38 12.59 8.25
C LEU A 142 16.54 13.95 7.55
N LEU A 143 16.41 15.06 8.28
CA LEU A 143 16.63 16.41 7.75
C LEU A 143 18.06 16.56 7.18
N GLY A 144 19.08 16.08 7.92
CA GLY A 144 20.45 16.03 7.42
C GLY A 144 20.67 15.10 6.22
N GLY A 145 19.73 14.17 5.99
CA GLY A 145 19.68 13.28 4.83
C GLY A 145 19.00 13.87 3.60
N GLY A 146 18.47 15.09 3.67
CA GLY A 146 17.77 15.77 2.57
C GLY A 146 16.26 15.60 2.57
N TYR A 147 15.68 15.03 3.64
CA TYR A 147 14.24 15.07 3.86
C TYR A 147 13.82 16.46 4.34
N ASP A 148 12.56 16.82 4.07
CA ASP A 148 11.97 18.07 4.56
C ASP A 148 10.61 17.78 5.21
N HIS A 149 10.11 18.74 5.96
CA HIS A 149 8.73 18.74 6.41
C HIS A 149 7.81 19.10 5.23
N ASP A 150 6.65 18.46 5.14
CA ASP A 150 5.59 18.96 4.27
C ASP A 150 5.24 20.41 4.66
N GLU A 151 4.86 21.25 3.68
CA GLU A 151 4.57 22.69 3.86
C GLU A 151 3.48 22.99 4.93
N GLU A 152 2.73 21.97 5.36
CA GLU A 152 1.99 22.00 6.62
C GLU A 152 2.72 21.17 7.68
N PRO A 153 3.49 21.79 8.60
CA PRO A 153 3.96 21.07 9.77
C PRO A 153 2.72 20.74 10.60
N ARG A 154 2.27 19.48 10.57
CA ARG A 154 1.31 19.00 11.58
C ARG A 154 1.93 19.02 12.98
N VAL A 155 3.27 19.06 13.05
CA VAL A 155 4.06 19.06 14.27
C VAL A 155 5.45 19.65 13.96
N GLY A 156 5.78 20.83 14.50
CA GLY A 156 7.16 21.34 14.49
C GLY A 156 8.06 20.55 15.44
N ALA A 157 9.39 20.64 15.29
CA ALA A 157 10.35 19.98 16.19
C ALA A 157 10.13 20.31 17.69
N ALA A 158 9.63 21.51 18.01
CA ALA A 158 9.24 21.91 19.36
C ALA A 158 7.92 21.26 19.84
N GLU A 159 7.05 20.83 18.92
CA GLU A 159 5.76 20.20 19.20
C GLU A 159 5.86 18.67 19.22
N VAL A 160 6.97 18.09 18.73
CA VAL A 160 7.26 16.66 18.87
C VAL A 160 7.23 16.27 20.35
N ASP A 161 7.86 17.06 21.23
CA ASP A 161 7.84 16.80 22.67
C ASP A 161 6.43 16.94 23.27
N LEU A 162 5.57 17.80 22.69
CA LEU A 162 4.16 17.95 23.08
C LEU A 162 3.34 16.73 22.67
N LEU A 163 3.50 16.23 21.44
CA LEU A 163 2.86 15.02 20.97
C LEU A 163 3.34 13.78 21.72
N LEU A 164 4.63 13.72 22.03
CA LEU A 164 5.18 12.61 22.80
C LEU A 164 4.73 12.62 24.27
N ARG A 165 4.20 13.74 24.77
CA ARG A 165 3.55 13.83 26.09
C ARG A 165 2.04 13.61 26.03
N SER A 166 1.44 13.75 24.84
CA SER A 166 0.04 13.43 24.62
C SER A 166 -0.15 11.91 24.51
N ASN A 167 -1.12 11.37 25.24
CA ASN A 167 -1.48 9.95 25.24
C ASN A 167 -2.22 9.51 23.94
N ILE A 168 -1.90 10.14 22.81
CA ILE A 168 -2.51 9.81 21.53
C ILE A 168 -1.81 8.56 20.99
N GLU A 169 -2.42 7.42 21.26
CA GLU A 169 -2.13 6.18 20.55
C GLU A 169 -2.73 6.29 19.14
N TYR A 170 -1.87 6.24 18.12
CA TYR A 170 -2.26 6.13 16.71
C TYR A 170 -2.56 4.67 16.34
#